data_AF-A0A373FS54-F1
#
_entry.id   AF-A0A373FS54-F1
#
_cell.length_a   1.000
_cell.length_b   1.000
_cell.length_c   1.000
_cell.angle_alpha   90.00
_cell.angle_beta   90.00
_cell.angle_gamma   90.00
#
_symmetry.space_group_name_H-M   'P 1'
#
loop_
_entity.id
_entity.type
_entity.pdbx_description
1 polymer ?
#
loop_
_entity_poly.entity_id
_entity_poly.type
_entity_poly.pdbx_seq_one_letter_code
_entity_poly.pdbx_strand_id
1 'polypeptide(L)'
;MIPGAGGAAAAGNLLILLGILLGVLLLSWWGWRWWSAHRGTPRPPLRAWQWIAAVLLSVLPIFTAVMWVEWMIGDHLRERQQVQQDRLRFFTLPQAVNWGDMVVPAGSHVQRELLDDLELPKGDASDLRTMTDIRFTQAVTLGDMSVNALGWNGNWLLLELAKPHRFAQQDCPAGYTAQFKALKPRTVLQDVPFPVYEAQPLHMADWQFDSCFNSRVIMMRYWKGEELVSLDPPDYGLD
;
A
#
# COMPACT_ATOMS: atom_id res chain seq x y z
N MET A 1 -19.53 -4.12 13.70
CA MET A 1 -19.18 -2.82 14.30
C MET A 1 -19.17 -2.98 15.80
N ILE A 2 -18.00 -2.95 16.44
CA ILE A 2 -17.89 -3.08 17.91
C ILE A 2 -18.30 -1.72 18.51
N PRO A 3 -19.39 -1.62 19.30
CA PRO A 3 -19.90 -0.37 19.85
C PRO A 3 -19.06 0.16 21.05
N GLY A 4 -17.75 0.17 20.89
CA GLY A 4 -16.78 0.62 21.90
C GLY A 4 -15.56 1.35 21.35
N ALA A 5 -15.34 1.32 20.02
CA ALA A 5 -14.15 1.92 19.40
C ALA A 5 -14.13 3.47 19.50
N GLY A 6 -15.29 4.13 19.44
CA GLY A 6 -15.39 5.59 19.55
C GLY A 6 -15.11 6.14 20.96
N GLY A 7 -15.54 5.42 22.00
CA GLY A 7 -15.34 5.83 23.39
C GLY A 7 -13.89 5.71 23.84
N ALA A 8 -13.20 4.65 23.42
CA ALA A 8 -11.78 4.44 23.73
C ALA A 8 -10.88 5.50 23.07
N ALA A 9 -11.15 5.84 21.80
CA ALA A 9 -10.40 6.87 21.08
C ALA A 9 -10.58 8.27 21.69
N ALA A 10 -11.80 8.62 22.10
CA ALA A 10 -12.09 9.90 22.75
C ALA A 10 -11.41 10.03 24.13
N ALA A 11 -11.43 8.96 24.93
CA ALA A 11 -10.76 8.94 26.23
C ALA A 11 -9.23 9.06 26.10
N GLY A 12 -8.64 8.40 25.10
CA GLY A 12 -7.20 8.51 24.81
C GLY A 12 -6.79 9.93 24.45
N ASN A 13 -7.51 10.60 23.56
CA ASN A 13 -7.23 12.00 23.19
C ASN A 13 -7.34 12.95 24.39
N LEU A 14 -8.32 12.75 25.27
CA LEU A 14 -8.52 13.58 26.44
C LEU A 14 -7.37 13.41 27.45
N LEU A 15 -6.86 12.19 27.64
CA LEU A 15 -5.69 11.92 28.47
C LEU A 15 -4.41 12.55 27.90
N ILE A 16 -4.23 12.52 26.58
CA ILE A 16 -3.08 13.17 25.93
C ILE A 16 -3.12 14.69 26.15
N LEU A 17 -4.28 15.32 25.93
CA LEU A 17 -4.45 16.76 26.17
C LEU A 17 -4.18 17.13 27.63
N LEU A 18 -4.70 16.34 28.57
CA LEU A 18 -4.49 16.56 30.00
C LEU A 18 -3.03 16.38 30.40
N GLY A 19 -2.34 15.39 29.83
CA GLY A 19 -0.90 15.18 29.97
C GLY A 19 -0.09 16.37 29.48
N ILE A 20 -0.38 16.87 28.27
CA ILE A 20 0.30 18.05 27.70
C ILE A 20 0.07 19.28 28.60
N LEU A 21 -1.17 19.52 29.02
CA LEU A 21 -1.53 20.70 29.82
C LEU A 21 -0.85 20.67 31.19
N LEU A 22 -0.84 19.51 31.87
CA LEU A 22 -0.09 19.31 33.11
C LEU A 22 1.41 19.46 32.90
N GLY A 23 1.96 18.93 31.81
CA GLY A 23 3.37 19.08 31.44
C GLY A 23 3.78 20.55 31.30
N VAL A 24 3.01 21.34 30.55
CA VAL A 24 3.27 22.78 30.35
C VAL A 24 3.19 23.54 31.68
N LEU A 25 2.18 23.25 32.52
CA LEU A 25 2.04 23.89 33.83
C LEU A 25 3.22 23.56 34.75
N LEU A 26 3.60 22.29 34.83
CA LEU A 26 4.73 21.84 35.65
C LEU A 26 6.05 22.42 35.15
N LEU A 27 6.30 22.40 33.84
CA LEU A 27 7.52 22.98 33.24
C LEU A 27 7.60 24.49 33.47
N SER A 28 6.49 25.20 33.32
CA SER A 28 6.43 26.65 33.57
C SER A 28 6.67 26.96 35.04
N TRP A 29 6.10 26.18 35.95
CA TRP A 29 6.28 26.34 37.39
C TRP A 29 7.70 26.03 37.85
N TRP A 30 8.26 24.89 37.40
CA TRP A 30 9.65 24.51 37.69
C TRP A 30 10.65 25.47 37.04
N GLY A 31 10.41 25.90 35.80
CA GLY A 31 11.23 26.87 35.07
C GLY A 31 11.22 28.24 35.74
N TRP A 32 10.05 28.75 36.12
CA TRP A 32 9.93 29.99 36.89
C TRP A 32 10.67 29.90 38.21
N ARG A 33 10.48 28.78 38.94
CA ARG A 33 11.26 28.52 40.15
C ARG A 33 12.71 28.61 39.77
N TRP A 34 13.26 27.69 38.98
CA TRP A 34 14.68 27.61 38.56
C TRP A 34 15.29 28.97 38.21
N TRP A 35 14.64 29.75 37.37
CA TRP A 35 15.05 31.11 36.99
C TRP A 35 15.12 32.09 38.17
N SER A 36 14.16 32.03 39.09
CA SER A 36 14.08 32.92 40.26
C SER A 36 15.24 32.74 41.28
N ALA A 37 15.85 31.55 41.41
CA ALA A 37 17.06 31.42 42.24
C ALA A 37 18.31 31.89 41.51
N HIS A 38 18.37 31.75 40.18
CA HIS A 38 19.47 32.33 39.42
C HIS A 38 19.46 33.86 39.49
N ARG A 39 18.28 34.47 39.71
CA ARG A 39 18.12 35.92 39.95
C ARG A 39 18.20 36.33 41.43
N GLY A 40 18.53 35.42 42.35
CA GLY A 40 18.71 35.74 43.77
C GLY A 40 17.43 36.12 44.53
N THR A 41 16.24 35.89 43.96
CA THR A 41 14.99 36.20 44.65
C THR A 41 14.65 35.12 45.69
N PRO A 42 14.25 35.49 46.93
CA PRO A 42 13.93 34.52 47.97
C PRO A 42 12.70 33.71 47.58
N ARG A 43 12.85 32.38 47.50
CA ARG A 43 11.76 31.46 47.18
C ARG A 43 11.19 30.84 48.48
N PRO A 44 9.87 30.69 48.61
CA PRO A 44 9.30 29.92 49.70
C PRO A 44 9.76 28.46 49.61
N PRO A 45 10.11 27.79 50.72
CA PRO A 45 10.43 26.36 50.70
C PRO A 45 9.17 25.54 50.37
N LEU A 46 9.34 24.49 49.56
CA LEU A 46 8.27 23.55 49.25
C LEU A 46 7.97 22.70 50.48
N ARG A 47 6.70 22.61 50.87
CA ARG A 47 6.27 21.64 51.88
C ARG A 47 6.37 20.22 51.30
N ALA A 48 6.64 19.22 52.13
CA ALA A 48 6.81 17.83 51.69
C ALA A 48 5.65 17.32 50.81
N TRP A 49 4.40 17.68 51.15
CA TRP A 49 3.21 17.31 50.36
C TRP A 49 3.19 17.93 48.95
N GLN A 50 3.69 19.16 48.79
CA GLN A 50 3.75 19.83 47.48
C GLN A 50 4.77 19.16 46.57
N TRP A 51 5.87 18.68 47.16
CA TRP A 51 6.86 17.87 46.47
C TRP A 51 6.29 16.54 46.01
N ILE A 52 5.60 15.81 46.90
CA ILE A 52 4.97 14.52 46.59
C ILE A 52 3.93 14.69 45.48
N ALA A 53 3.07 15.71 45.57
CA ALA A 53 2.06 16.00 44.56
C ALA A 53 2.68 16.35 43.19
N ALA A 54 3.74 17.16 43.16
CA ALA A 54 4.43 17.51 41.92
C ALA A 54 5.07 16.28 41.26
N VAL A 55 5.66 15.37 42.05
CA VAL A 55 6.24 14.12 41.54
C VAL A 55 5.14 13.22 40.97
N LEU A 56 4.04 13.01 41.69
CA LEU A 56 2.92 12.19 41.21
C LEU A 56 2.29 12.77 39.93
N LEU A 57 2.08 14.09 39.87
CA LEU A 57 1.53 14.77 38.70
C LEU A 57 2.49 14.73 37.50
N SER A 58 3.80 14.60 37.72
CA SER A 58 4.79 14.48 36.63
C SER A 58 4.78 13.12 35.94
N VAL A 59 4.25 12.07 36.59
CA VAL A 59 4.18 10.72 36.01
C VAL A 59 3.35 10.74 34.73
N LEU A 60 2.22 11.44 34.73
CA LEU A 60 1.32 11.48 33.58
C LEU A 60 1.98 12.08 32.31
N PRO A 61 2.53 13.31 32.31
CA PRO A 61 3.19 13.87 31.13
C PRO A 61 4.43 13.08 30.70
N ILE A 62 5.21 12.52 31.64
CA ILE A 62 6.38 11.68 31.32
C ILE A 62 5.91 10.42 30.59
N PHE A 63 4.89 9.74 31.11
CA PHE A 63 4.34 8.54 30.50
C PHE A 63 3.77 8.85 29.11
N THR A 64 3.03 9.94 28.96
CA THR A 64 2.51 10.40 27.65
C THR A 64 3.66 10.66 26.67
N ALA A 65 4.74 11.31 27.09
CA ALA A 65 5.89 11.59 26.23
C ALA A 65 6.60 10.31 25.77
N VAL A 66 6.81 9.35 26.68
CA VAL A 66 7.43 8.05 26.34
C VAL A 66 6.58 7.30 25.32
N MET A 67 5.27 7.18 25.55
CA MET A 67 4.35 6.55 24.61
C MET A 67 4.37 7.22 23.23
N TRP A 68 4.47 8.54 23.20
CA TRP A 68 4.50 9.29 21.94
C TRP A 68 5.80 9.04 21.16
N VAL A 69 6.94 8.98 21.85
CA VAL A 69 8.24 8.64 21.25
C VAL A 69 8.24 7.20 20.72
N GLU A 70 7.73 6.24 21.49
CA GLU A 70 7.60 4.85 21.04
C GLU A 70 6.72 4.74 19.79
N TRP A 71 5.59 5.46 19.77
CA TRP A 71 4.71 5.50 18.61
C TRP A 71 5.41 6.08 17.39
N MET A 72 6.12 7.21 17.53
CA MET A 72 6.85 7.86 16.43
C MET A 72 7.96 6.97 15.87
N ILE A 73 8.71 6.27 16.73
CA ILE A 73 9.75 5.32 16.30
C ILE A 73 9.09 4.13 15.59
N GLY A 74 8.01 3.59 16.15
CA GLY A 74 7.28 2.48 15.56
C GLY A 74 6.71 2.84 14.18
N ASP A 75 6.19 4.05 14.03
CA ASP A 75 5.65 4.55 12.77
C ASP A 75 6.75 4.68 11.71
N HIS A 76 7.88 5.29 12.05
CA HIS A 76 9.02 5.42 11.14
C HIS A 76 9.59 4.07 10.69
N LEU A 77 9.64 3.09 11.59
CA LEU A 77 10.06 1.73 11.25
C LEU A 77 9.04 1.03 10.34
N ARG A 78 7.74 1.23 10.59
CA ARG A 78 6.66 0.70 9.75
C ARG A 78 6.67 1.29 8.35
N GLU A 79 6.81 2.61 8.23
CA GLU A 79 6.92 3.29 6.92
C GLU A 79 8.10 2.72 6.13
N ARG A 80 9.27 2.55 6.76
CA ARG A 80 10.42 1.93 6.11
C ARG A 80 10.14 0.51 5.65
N GLN A 81 9.49 -0.31 6.49
CA GLN A 81 9.12 -1.67 6.12
C GLN A 81 8.12 -1.70 4.96
N GLN A 82 7.11 -0.82 4.99
CA GLN A 82 6.12 -0.68 3.92
C GLN A 82 6.78 -0.29 2.60
N VAL A 83 7.69 0.70 2.60
CA VAL A 83 8.43 1.10 1.40
C VAL A 83 9.26 -0.06 0.84
N GLN A 84 9.90 -0.86 1.69
CA GLN A 84 10.64 -2.05 1.23
C GLN A 84 9.70 -3.10 0.63
N GLN A 85 8.55 -3.35 1.25
CA GLN A 85 7.54 -4.26 0.72
C GLN A 85 6.98 -3.74 -0.62
N ASP A 86 6.66 -2.45 -0.71
CA ASP A 86 6.14 -1.82 -1.91
C ASP A 86 7.15 -1.83 -3.07
N ARG A 87 8.46 -1.74 -2.79
CA ARG A 87 9.51 -1.94 -3.81
C ARG A 87 9.60 -3.36 -4.33
N LEU A 88 9.21 -4.33 -3.51
CA LEU A 88 9.11 -5.71 -3.95
C LEU A 88 7.78 -5.95 -4.68
N ARG A 89 6.68 -5.34 -4.26
CA ARG A 89 5.35 -5.50 -4.86
C ARG A 89 5.21 -4.81 -6.20
N PHE A 90 5.70 -3.58 -6.32
CA PHE A 90 5.60 -2.75 -7.52
C PHE A 90 6.99 -2.56 -8.12
N PHE A 91 7.18 -2.99 -9.37
CA PHE A 91 8.45 -2.81 -10.06
C PHE A 91 8.25 -2.57 -11.54
N THR A 92 9.31 -2.12 -12.20
CA THR A 92 9.32 -1.88 -13.64
C THR A 92 10.25 -2.89 -14.29
N LEU A 93 9.79 -3.52 -15.38
CA LEU A 93 10.57 -4.52 -16.08
C LEU A 93 11.82 -3.89 -16.73
N PRO A 94 13.04 -4.34 -16.39
CA PRO A 94 14.27 -3.76 -16.93
C PRO A 94 14.51 -4.16 -18.39
N GLN A 95 13.99 -5.31 -18.80
CA GLN A 95 14.16 -5.89 -20.13
C GLN A 95 12.85 -6.50 -20.61
N ALA A 96 12.73 -6.70 -21.92
CA ALA A 96 11.59 -7.39 -22.48
C ALA A 96 11.63 -8.88 -22.09
N VAL A 97 10.48 -9.43 -21.74
CA VAL A 97 10.33 -10.83 -21.31
C VAL A 97 9.36 -11.52 -22.26
N ASN A 98 9.78 -12.65 -22.84
CA ASN A 98 8.86 -13.51 -23.57
C ASN A 98 8.01 -14.30 -22.57
N TRP A 99 6.70 -14.19 -22.66
CA TRP A 99 5.79 -14.70 -21.66
C TRP A 99 4.54 -15.32 -22.31
N GLY A 100 4.72 -16.55 -22.80
CA GLY A 100 3.69 -17.31 -23.51
C GLY A 100 3.49 -16.80 -24.94
N ASP A 101 2.28 -16.36 -25.24
CA ASP A 101 1.83 -15.86 -26.54
C ASP A 101 2.15 -14.36 -26.75
N MET A 102 2.78 -13.71 -25.78
CA MET A 102 3.15 -12.30 -25.85
C MET A 102 4.58 -12.01 -25.37
N VAL A 103 5.12 -10.90 -25.84
CA VAL A 103 6.36 -10.32 -25.32
C VAL A 103 6.00 -9.10 -24.48
N VAL A 104 6.28 -9.16 -23.18
CA VAL A 104 6.12 -8.03 -22.28
C VAL A 104 7.27 -7.05 -22.53
N PRO A 105 7.00 -5.81 -22.96
CA PRO A 105 8.07 -4.87 -23.31
C PRO A 105 8.80 -4.36 -22.07
N ALA A 106 10.07 -3.99 -22.27
CA ALA A 106 10.85 -3.29 -21.25
C ALA A 106 10.15 -1.98 -20.84
N GLY A 107 10.25 -1.61 -19.57
CA GLY A 107 9.59 -0.44 -19.00
C GLY A 107 8.15 -0.69 -18.54
N SER A 108 7.56 -1.86 -18.81
CA SER A 108 6.22 -2.19 -18.29
C SER A 108 6.20 -2.22 -16.77
N HIS A 109 5.13 -1.71 -16.18
CA HIS A 109 4.94 -1.65 -14.74
C HIS A 109 4.17 -2.88 -14.28
N VAL A 110 4.72 -3.57 -13.29
CA VAL A 110 4.23 -4.86 -12.80
C VAL A 110 3.89 -4.75 -11.33
N GLN A 111 2.74 -5.31 -10.98
CA GLN A 111 2.34 -5.56 -9.60
C GLN A 111 2.36 -7.06 -9.34
N ARG A 112 2.88 -7.46 -8.18
CA ARG A 112 2.89 -8.86 -7.75
C ARG A 112 2.45 -9.03 -6.31
N GLU A 113 1.93 -10.20 -5.98
CA GLU A 113 1.69 -10.57 -4.60
C GLU A 113 2.99 -11.00 -3.92
N LEU A 114 3.13 -10.66 -2.63
CA LEU A 114 4.24 -11.09 -1.80
C LEU A 114 3.80 -12.31 -1.01
N LEU A 115 4.53 -13.40 -1.18
CA LEU A 115 4.28 -14.65 -0.47
C LEU A 115 5.26 -14.74 0.70
N ASP A 116 4.74 -15.06 1.90
CA ASP A 116 5.51 -15.10 3.15
C ASP A 116 6.63 -16.16 3.14
N ASP A 117 6.50 -17.19 2.30
CA ASP A 117 7.34 -18.39 2.24
C ASP A 117 8.18 -18.51 0.96
N LEU A 118 7.92 -17.70 -0.07
CA LEU A 118 8.81 -17.60 -1.20
C LEU A 118 9.92 -16.59 -0.90
N GLU A 119 11.15 -17.11 -0.74
CA GLU A 119 12.36 -16.34 -0.96
C GLU A 119 12.34 -15.85 -2.41
N LEU A 120 11.70 -14.69 -2.64
CA LEU A 120 11.81 -13.97 -3.90
C LEU A 120 13.31 -13.73 -4.11
N PRO A 121 13.90 -14.22 -5.21
CA PRO A 121 15.31 -13.95 -5.51
C PRO A 121 15.49 -12.44 -5.45
N LYS A 122 16.28 -11.97 -4.47
CA LYS A 122 16.55 -10.54 -4.30
C LYS A 122 17.09 -10.01 -5.62
N GLY A 123 16.28 -9.21 -6.31
CA GLY A 123 16.69 -8.52 -7.53
C GLY A 123 16.32 -9.21 -8.85
N ASP A 124 15.57 -10.31 -8.85
CA ASP A 124 15.04 -10.83 -10.12
C ASP A 124 13.67 -10.23 -10.45
N ALA A 125 13.71 -9.05 -11.08
CA ALA A 125 12.53 -8.40 -11.64
C ALA A 125 11.94 -9.17 -12.85
N SER A 126 12.54 -10.29 -13.28
CA SER A 126 11.99 -11.12 -14.36
C SER A 126 11.10 -12.26 -13.87
N ASP A 127 11.03 -12.53 -12.56
CA ASP A 127 10.08 -13.50 -12.02
C ASP A 127 8.66 -12.91 -11.98
N LEU A 128 7.86 -13.32 -12.97
CA LEU A 128 6.46 -12.94 -13.13
C LEU A 128 5.48 -13.91 -12.48
N ARG A 129 5.94 -14.96 -11.77
CA ARG A 129 5.06 -16.04 -11.29
C ARG A 129 4.00 -15.60 -10.27
N THR A 130 4.28 -14.56 -9.47
CA THR A 130 3.32 -14.02 -8.49
C THR A 130 2.66 -12.73 -8.95
N MET A 131 2.81 -12.39 -10.22
CA MET A 131 2.26 -11.18 -10.81
C MET A 131 0.73 -11.18 -10.78
N THR A 132 0.15 -10.06 -10.38
CA THR A 132 -1.30 -9.85 -10.38
C THR A 132 -1.73 -8.97 -11.55
N ASP A 133 -0.92 -7.97 -11.91
CA ASP A 133 -1.27 -6.98 -12.92
C ASP A 133 -0.03 -6.50 -13.68
N ILE A 134 -0.20 -6.15 -14.96
CA ILE A 134 0.80 -5.43 -15.76
C ILE A 134 0.12 -4.27 -16.47
N ARG A 135 0.78 -3.11 -16.47
CA ARG A 135 0.46 -2.01 -17.38
C ARG A 135 1.65 -1.78 -18.31
N PHE A 136 1.40 -1.84 -19.61
CA PHE A 136 2.44 -1.68 -20.62
C PHE A 136 2.71 -0.20 -20.88
N THR A 137 3.94 0.11 -21.26
CA THR A 137 4.33 1.46 -21.73
C THR A 137 3.79 1.78 -23.12
N GLN A 138 3.52 0.74 -23.91
CA GLN A 138 2.95 0.81 -25.24
C GLN A 138 2.02 -0.38 -25.44
N ALA A 139 1.00 -0.21 -26.28
CA ALA A 139 0.06 -1.28 -26.59
C ALA A 139 0.79 -2.52 -27.14
N VAL A 140 0.50 -3.68 -26.56
CA VAL A 140 1.06 -4.97 -26.96
C VAL A 140 0.03 -5.74 -27.77
N THR A 141 0.48 -6.44 -28.80
CA THR A 141 -0.37 -7.34 -29.59
C THR A 141 -0.44 -8.70 -28.91
N LEU A 142 -1.65 -9.20 -28.71
CA LEU A 142 -1.94 -10.53 -28.17
C LEU A 142 -2.95 -11.19 -29.10
N GLY A 143 -2.48 -12.08 -29.96
CA GLY A 143 -3.27 -12.58 -31.09
C GLY A 143 -3.67 -11.44 -32.04
N ASP A 144 -4.97 -11.25 -32.20
CA ASP A 144 -5.59 -10.16 -32.99
C ASP A 144 -6.08 -8.98 -32.11
N MET A 145 -5.83 -9.03 -30.80
CA MET A 145 -6.14 -7.97 -29.86
C MET A 145 -4.93 -7.06 -29.64
N SER A 146 -5.20 -5.79 -29.32
CA SER A 146 -4.21 -4.82 -28.87
C SER A 146 -4.55 -4.43 -27.44
N VAL A 147 -3.61 -4.57 -26.51
CA VAL A 147 -3.85 -4.52 -25.06
C VAL A 147 -2.89 -3.54 -24.41
N ASN A 148 -3.38 -2.72 -23.48
CA ASN A 148 -2.60 -1.74 -22.71
C ASN A 148 -2.32 -2.18 -21.27
N ALA A 149 -3.16 -3.02 -20.71
CA ALA A 149 -2.96 -3.59 -19.39
C ALA A 149 -3.58 -4.98 -19.30
N LEU A 150 -3.03 -5.81 -18.44
CA LEU A 150 -3.58 -7.11 -18.09
C LEU A 150 -3.61 -7.29 -16.58
N GLY A 151 -4.53 -8.12 -16.10
CA GLY A 151 -4.66 -8.42 -14.69
C GLY A 151 -5.34 -9.76 -14.45
N TRP A 152 -5.11 -10.33 -13.27
CA TRP A 152 -5.77 -11.55 -12.84
C TRP A 152 -6.64 -11.31 -11.62
N ASN A 153 -7.79 -11.96 -11.64
CA ASN A 153 -8.64 -12.08 -10.46
C ASN A 153 -9.11 -13.53 -10.33
N GLY A 154 -8.37 -14.32 -9.54
CA GLY A 154 -8.62 -15.76 -9.42
C GLY A 154 -8.53 -16.48 -10.76
N ASN A 155 -9.63 -17.08 -11.20
CA ASN A 155 -9.74 -17.79 -12.48
C ASN A 155 -10.09 -16.88 -13.67
N TRP A 156 -10.04 -15.55 -13.49
CA TRP A 156 -10.34 -14.58 -14.52
C TRP A 156 -9.08 -13.85 -14.97
N LEU A 157 -8.91 -13.73 -16.29
CA LEU A 157 -7.96 -12.85 -16.95
C LEU A 157 -8.72 -11.61 -17.44
N LEU A 158 -8.17 -10.44 -17.15
CA LEU A 158 -8.70 -9.14 -17.54
C LEU A 158 -7.72 -8.50 -18.51
N LEU A 159 -8.19 -8.06 -19.66
CA LEU A 159 -7.38 -7.37 -20.68
C LEU A 159 -8.01 -6.01 -20.98
N GLU A 160 -7.27 -4.92 -20.72
CA GLU A 160 -7.67 -3.58 -21.13
C GLU A 160 -7.31 -3.36 -22.60
N LEU A 161 -8.32 -3.18 -23.45
CA LEU A 161 -8.13 -3.06 -24.89
C LEU A 161 -7.60 -1.68 -25.29
N ALA A 162 -6.48 -1.65 -26.00
CA ALA A 162 -5.92 -0.43 -26.58
C ALA A 162 -6.67 0.03 -27.84
N LYS A 163 -7.28 -0.92 -28.56
CA LYS A 163 -8.06 -0.68 -29.79
C LYS A 163 -9.38 -1.44 -29.72
N PRO A 164 -10.42 -0.98 -30.43
CA PRO A 164 -11.66 -1.74 -30.51
C PRO A 164 -11.40 -3.13 -31.09
N HIS A 165 -12.08 -4.13 -30.54
CA HIS A 165 -11.98 -5.51 -30.98
C HIS A 165 -13.35 -6.16 -31.02
N ARG A 166 -13.59 -6.98 -32.05
CA ARG A 166 -14.88 -7.66 -32.25
C ARG A 166 -14.74 -9.12 -31.85
N PHE A 167 -15.35 -9.48 -30.73
CA PHE A 167 -15.52 -10.87 -30.35
C PHE A 167 -16.73 -11.48 -31.06
N ALA A 168 -16.80 -12.80 -31.13
CA ALA A 168 -17.90 -13.50 -31.79
C ALA A 168 -19.30 -13.11 -31.25
N GLN A 169 -19.37 -12.69 -29.98
CA GLN A 169 -20.62 -12.42 -29.26
C GLN A 169 -20.91 -10.92 -29.09
N GLN A 170 -19.90 -10.04 -29.13
CA GLN A 170 -20.06 -8.60 -28.92
C GLN A 170 -18.86 -7.79 -29.43
N ASP A 171 -19.12 -6.52 -29.74
CA ASP A 171 -18.08 -5.52 -30.03
C ASP A 171 -17.57 -4.89 -28.72
N CYS A 172 -16.25 -4.81 -28.59
CA CYS A 172 -15.59 -4.18 -27.45
C CYS A 172 -14.87 -2.91 -27.89
N PRO A 173 -15.27 -1.73 -27.39
CA PRO A 173 -14.56 -0.48 -27.65
C PRO A 173 -13.14 -0.48 -27.07
N ALA A 174 -12.31 0.47 -27.52
CA ALA A 174 -11.06 0.77 -26.85
C ALA A 174 -11.32 1.29 -25.43
N GLY A 175 -10.43 0.97 -24.49
CA GLY A 175 -10.53 1.31 -23.07
C GLY A 175 -11.45 0.39 -22.26
N TYR A 176 -12.22 -0.49 -22.90
CA TYR A 176 -13.01 -1.49 -22.20
C TYR A 176 -12.13 -2.66 -21.76
N THR A 177 -12.56 -3.34 -20.70
CA THR A 177 -11.92 -4.55 -20.22
C THR A 177 -12.62 -5.77 -20.81
N ALA A 178 -11.88 -6.59 -21.54
CA ALA A 178 -12.30 -7.92 -21.96
C ALA A 178 -11.93 -8.93 -20.87
N GLN A 179 -12.93 -9.70 -20.41
CA GLN A 179 -12.77 -10.71 -19.37
C GLN A 179 -12.80 -12.10 -19.98
N PHE A 180 -11.85 -12.92 -19.54
CA PHE A 180 -11.70 -14.30 -19.95
C PHE A 180 -11.68 -15.21 -18.74
N LYS A 181 -12.34 -16.37 -18.86
CA LYS A 181 -12.34 -17.42 -17.85
C LYS A 181 -11.30 -18.47 -18.19
N ALA A 182 -10.55 -18.91 -17.20
CA ALA A 182 -9.63 -20.04 -17.37
C ALA A 182 -10.41 -21.32 -17.70
N LEU A 183 -9.96 -22.05 -18.73
CA LEU A 183 -10.53 -23.34 -19.12
C LEU A 183 -10.15 -24.47 -18.16
N LYS A 184 -9.03 -24.31 -17.45
CA LYS A 184 -8.54 -25.23 -16.42
C LYS A 184 -8.33 -24.47 -15.11
N PRO A 185 -8.44 -25.14 -13.95
CA PRO A 185 -8.08 -24.54 -12.67
C PRO A 185 -6.63 -24.05 -12.70
N ARG A 186 -6.39 -22.82 -12.23
CA ARG A 186 -5.04 -22.28 -12.10
C ARG A 186 -4.33 -22.88 -10.88
N THR A 187 -3.00 -22.94 -10.95
CA THR A 187 -2.17 -23.38 -9.82
C THR A 187 -2.29 -22.39 -8.67
N VAL A 188 -2.62 -22.89 -7.48
CA VAL A 188 -2.62 -22.13 -6.23
C VAL A 188 -1.23 -22.21 -5.63
N LEU A 189 -0.59 -21.06 -5.42
CA LEU A 189 0.71 -20.96 -4.75
C LEU A 189 0.55 -20.95 -3.23
N GLN A 190 -0.50 -20.29 -2.72
CA GLN A 190 -0.76 -20.22 -1.29
C GLN A 190 -2.27 -20.29 -1.02
N ASP A 191 -2.65 -21.22 -0.15
CA ASP A 191 -4.04 -21.48 0.23
C ASP A 191 -4.41 -20.67 1.48
N VAL A 192 -4.66 -19.38 1.27
CA VAL A 192 -5.16 -18.43 2.27
C VAL A 192 -6.60 -18.03 1.93
N PRO A 193 -7.36 -17.36 2.82
CA PRO A 193 -8.76 -16.98 2.55
C PRO A 193 -9.01 -16.26 1.22
N PHE A 194 -7.97 -15.59 0.69
CA PHE A 194 -7.91 -15.08 -0.69
C PHE A 194 -6.74 -15.75 -1.42
N PRO A 195 -6.97 -16.89 -2.10
CA PRO A 195 -5.88 -17.71 -2.63
C PRO A 195 -4.99 -16.92 -3.61
N VAL A 196 -3.68 -17.15 -3.52
CA VAL A 196 -2.71 -16.58 -4.45
C VAL A 196 -2.47 -17.57 -5.57
N TYR A 197 -2.68 -17.13 -6.81
CA TYR A 197 -2.55 -17.97 -8.00
C TYR A 197 -1.24 -17.68 -8.74
N GLU A 198 -0.67 -18.72 -9.34
CA GLU A 198 0.48 -18.57 -10.22
C GLU A 198 0.09 -17.90 -11.53
N ALA A 199 0.76 -16.79 -11.86
CA ALA A 199 0.76 -16.20 -13.19
C ALA A 199 1.67 -17.02 -14.12
N GLN A 200 1.10 -18.06 -14.70
CA GLN A 200 1.75 -18.87 -15.73
C GLN A 200 1.89 -18.08 -17.03
N PRO A 201 2.92 -18.36 -17.85
CA PRO A 201 3.05 -17.80 -19.19
C PRO A 201 1.71 -17.80 -19.93
N LEU A 202 1.32 -16.63 -20.45
CA LEU A 202 -0.02 -16.43 -20.99
C LEU A 202 -0.18 -17.16 -22.32
N HIS A 203 -0.98 -18.21 -22.34
CA HIS A 203 -1.41 -18.87 -23.58
C HIS A 203 -2.90 -18.65 -23.78
N MET A 204 -3.31 -17.89 -24.80
CA MET A 204 -4.71 -17.54 -25.03
C MET A 204 -5.60 -18.75 -25.29
N ALA A 205 -5.02 -19.86 -25.74
CA ALA A 205 -5.72 -21.13 -25.90
C ALA A 205 -6.28 -21.72 -24.58
N ASP A 206 -5.76 -21.31 -23.41
CA ASP A 206 -6.23 -21.75 -22.10
C ASP A 206 -7.37 -20.88 -21.54
N TRP A 207 -7.84 -19.89 -22.31
CA TRP A 207 -8.81 -18.89 -21.87
C TRP A 207 -10.02 -18.82 -22.80
N GLN A 208 -11.20 -18.70 -22.20
CA GLN A 208 -12.45 -18.52 -22.91
C GLN A 208 -12.99 -17.11 -22.67
N PHE A 209 -13.29 -16.39 -23.75
CA PHE A 209 -13.96 -15.09 -23.66
C PHE A 209 -15.31 -15.25 -22.95
N ASP A 210 -15.55 -14.38 -21.98
CA ASP A 210 -16.79 -14.36 -21.19
C ASP A 210 -17.58 -13.08 -21.44
N SER A 211 -16.97 -11.93 -21.16
CA SER A 211 -17.67 -10.65 -21.19
C SER A 211 -16.74 -9.47 -21.45
N CYS A 212 -17.34 -8.31 -21.64
CA CYS A 212 -16.67 -7.07 -21.95
C CYS A 212 -17.43 -5.92 -21.33
N PHE A 213 -16.74 -5.09 -20.57
CA PHE A 213 -17.40 -4.07 -19.77
C PHE A 213 -16.56 -2.81 -19.65
N ASN A 214 -17.25 -1.69 -19.46
CA ASN A 214 -16.62 -0.42 -19.17
C ASN A 214 -16.12 -0.46 -17.73
N SER A 215 -14.85 -0.79 -17.55
CA SER A 215 -14.20 -0.59 -16.26
C SER A 215 -12.75 -0.23 -16.50
N ARG A 216 -12.31 0.85 -15.85
CA ARG A 216 -10.91 1.26 -15.75
C ARG A 216 -10.23 0.44 -14.64
N VAL A 217 -10.35 -0.89 -14.69
CA VAL A 217 -10.12 -1.76 -13.52
C VAL A 217 -8.65 -1.76 -13.09
N ILE A 218 -7.73 -1.68 -14.06
CA ILE A 218 -6.33 -2.04 -13.83
C ILE A 218 -5.54 -0.78 -13.46
N MET A 219 -5.83 -0.25 -12.27
CA MET A 219 -5.07 0.85 -11.67
C MET A 219 -3.71 0.31 -11.23
N MET A 220 -2.63 0.95 -11.70
CA MET A 220 -1.26 0.52 -11.42
C MET A 220 -0.53 1.59 -10.62
N ARG A 221 0.36 1.17 -9.72
CA ARG A 221 1.33 2.07 -9.08
C ARG A 221 2.73 1.72 -9.54
N TYR A 222 3.58 2.71 -9.66
CA TYR A 222 4.97 2.51 -10.05
C TYR A 222 5.90 3.50 -9.34
N TRP A 223 7.18 3.12 -9.26
CA TRP A 223 8.20 3.96 -8.65
C TRP A 223 8.71 5.00 -9.64
N LYS A 224 8.55 6.28 -9.28
CA LYS A 224 9.18 7.41 -9.96
C LYS A 224 10.27 7.97 -9.05
N GLY A 225 11.48 7.44 -9.18
CA GLY A 225 12.56 7.72 -8.24
C GLY A 225 12.27 7.08 -6.87
N GLU A 226 12.09 7.90 -5.84
CA GLU A 226 11.82 7.45 -4.47
C GLU A 226 10.34 7.49 -4.07
N GLU A 227 9.45 7.87 -4.98
CA GLU A 227 8.02 8.00 -4.71
C GLU A 227 7.21 6.96 -5.49
N LEU A 228 6.23 6.35 -4.82
CA LEU A 228 5.28 5.41 -5.42
C LEU A 228 4.03 6.16 -5.89
N VAL A 229 3.96 6.43 -7.19
CA VAL A 229 2.90 7.20 -7.82
C VAL A 229 1.88 6.32 -8.52
N SER A 230 0.64 6.79 -8.63
CA SER A 230 -0.40 6.13 -9.44
C SER A 230 -0.17 6.43 -10.92
N LEU A 231 -0.37 5.42 -11.76
CA LEU A 231 -0.36 5.56 -13.20
C LEU A 231 -1.80 5.74 -13.68
N ASP A 232 -2.08 6.90 -14.27
CA ASP A 232 -3.36 7.14 -14.90
C ASP A 232 -3.51 6.24 -16.13
N PRO A 233 -4.69 5.63 -16.34
CA PRO A 233 -4.96 4.90 -17.57
C PRO A 233 -4.95 5.87 -18.76
N PRO A 234 -4.65 5.39 -19.99
CA PRO A 234 -4.76 6.20 -21.19
C PRO A 234 -6.16 6.82 -21.32
N ASP A 235 -6.21 8.02 -21.87
CA ASP A 235 -7.49 8.64 -22.21
C ASP A 235 -8.03 7.98 -23.49
N TYR A 236 -9.12 7.23 -23.33
CA TYR A 236 -9.82 6.55 -24.41
C TYR A 236 -11.05 7.34 -24.89
N GLY A 237 -11.30 8.55 -24.35
CA GLY A 237 -12.52 9.31 -24.66
C GLY A 237 -13.80 8.62 -24.17
N LEU A 238 -13.71 7.90 -23.06
CA LEU A 238 -14.83 7.21 -22.41
C LEU A 238 -15.40 8.09 -21.30
N ASP A 239 -16.46 8.84 -21.63
CA ASP A 239 -17.29 9.63 -20.70
C ASP A 239 -18.43 8.80 -20.09
#